data_AF-M8DM89-F1
#
_entry.id   AF-M8DM89-F1
#
_cell.length_a   1.000
_cell.length_b   1.000
_cell.length_c   1.000
_cell.angle_alpha   90.00
_cell.angle_beta   90.00
_cell.angle_gamma   90.00
#
_symmetry.space_group_name_H-M   'P 1'
#
loop_
_entity.id
_entity.type
_entity.pdbx_description
1 polymer ?
#
loop_
_entity_poly.entity_id
_entity_poly.type
_entity_poly.pdbx_seq_one_letter_code
_entity_poly.pdbx_strand_id
1 'polypeptide(L)' 'MTEEEWGILYKLGFRMEEGKVKHLKLGVVKEIEDFSGFDSLSELEAFAKECLRTRCLVNKQKKRDKRQRG' A
#
# COMPACT_ATOMS: atom_id res chain seq x y z
N MET A 1 16.43 -1.49 -0.29
CA MET A 1 15.52 -2.00 0.74
C MET A 1 16.27 -2.94 1.65
N THR A 2 16.31 -2.65 2.95
CA THR A 2 16.97 -3.44 3.99
C THR A 2 16.04 -4.53 4.54
N GLU A 3 16.61 -5.54 5.21
CA GLU A 3 15.84 -6.64 5.81
C GLU A 3 14.84 -6.14 6.88
N GLU A 4 15.15 -5.03 7.55
CA GLU A 4 14.29 -4.41 8.55
C GLU A 4 13.01 -3.82 7.93
N GLU A 5 13.13 -3.14 6.79
CA GLU A 5 12.01 -2.62 6.00
C GLU A 5 11.09 -3.74 5.54
N TRP A 6 11.69 -4.84 5.06
CA TRP A 6 10.95 -6.05 4.71
C TRP A 6 10.19 -6.62 5.92
N GLY A 7 10.81 -6.66 7.10
CA GLY A 7 10.18 -7.13 8.32
C GLY A 7 8.89 -6.36 8.67
N ILE A 8 8.86 -5.06 8.44
CA ILE A 8 7.66 -4.22 8.66
C ILE A 8 6.59 -4.55 7.64
N LEU A 9 6.95 -4.64 6.36
CA LEU A 9 6.03 -4.98 5.29
C LEU A 9 5.39 -6.37 5.52
N TYR A 10 6.18 -7.37 5.91
CA TYR A 10 5.68 -8.70 6.26
C TYR A 10 4.74 -8.67 7.47
N LYS A 11 5.07 -7.89 8.51
CA LYS A 11 4.18 -7.70 9.69
C LYS A 11 2.84 -7.09 9.31
N LEU A 12 2.82 -6.18 8.34
CA LEU A 12 1.61 -5.54 7.84
C LEU A 12 0.81 -6.43 6.87
N GLY A 13 1.37 -7.57 6.42
CA GLY A 13 0.71 -8.50 5.50
C GLY A 13 1.01 -8.24 4.01
N PHE A 14 2.06 -7.47 3.73
CA PHE A 14 2.65 -7.36 2.40
C PHE A 14 3.62 -8.52 2.13
N ARG A 15 3.74 -8.89 0.86
CA ARG A 15 4.68 -9.86 0.32
C ARG A 15 5.38 -9.28 -0.89
N MET A 16 6.63 -9.68 -1.07
CA MET A 16 7.32 -9.46 -2.33
C MET A 16 6.89 -10.53 -3.35
N GLU A 17 6.45 -10.11 -4.53
CA GLU A 17 6.31 -10.96 -5.71
C GLU A 17 6.91 -10.22 -6.91
N GLU A 18 7.89 -10.83 -7.60
CA GLU A 18 8.44 -10.32 -8.88
C GLU A 18 8.89 -8.84 -8.84
N GLY A 19 9.55 -8.41 -7.77
CA GLY A 19 10.00 -7.02 -7.61
C GLY A 19 8.88 -6.03 -7.20
N LYS A 20 7.68 -6.53 -6.92
CA LYS A 20 6.54 -5.74 -6.46
C LYS A 20 6.17 -6.12 -5.03
N VAL A 21 5.71 -5.13 -4.27
CA VAL A 21 5.21 -5.29 -2.92
C VAL A 21 3.69 -5.39 -2.99
N LYS A 22 3.17 -6.57 -2.64
CA LYS A 22 1.77 -6.93 -2.75
C LYS A 22 1.17 -7.28 -1.40
N HIS A 23 0.08 -6.62 -1.03
CA HIS A 23 -0.68 -6.96 0.16
C HIS A 23 -1.60 -8.15 -0.10
N LEU A 24 -1.43 -9.24 0.64
CA LEU A 24 -2.20 -10.49 0.42
C LEU A 24 -3.71 -10.30 0.61
N LYS A 25 -4.11 -9.61 1.69
CA LYS A 25 -5.53 -9.46 2.05
C LYS A 25 -6.29 -8.39 1.25
N LEU A 26 -5.64 -7.27 0.99
CA LEU A 26 -6.25 -6.10 0.35
C LEU A 26 -5.95 -6.03 -1.15
N GLY A 27 -5.03 -6.86 -1.66
CA GLY A 27 -4.62 -6.88 -3.07
C GLY A 27 -3.89 -5.61 -3.52
N VAL A 28 -3.32 -4.83 -2.59
CA VAL A 28 -2.54 -3.61 -2.91
C VAL A 28 -1.29 -4.09 -3.63
N VAL A 29 -1.01 -3.56 -4.82
CA VAL A 29 0.23 -3.85 -5.55
C VAL A 29 0.90 -2.52 -5.80
N LYS A 30 2.14 -2.41 -5.33
CA LYS A 30 2.99 -1.23 -5.45
C LYS A 30 4.40 -1.67 -5.78
N GLU A 31 5.15 -0.84 -6.48
CA GLU A 31 6.53 -1.16 -6.84
C GLU A 31 7.42 -1.06 -5.61
N ILE A 32 8.46 -1.87 -5.54
CA ILE A 32 9.41 -1.81 -4.42
C ILE A 32 10.07 -0.43 -4.30
N GLU A 33 10.24 0.26 -5.43
CA GLU A 33 10.77 1.62 -5.50
C GLU A 33 9.88 2.65 -4.80
N ASP A 34 8.56 2.44 -4.81
CA ASP A 34 7.58 3.27 -4.08
C ASP A 34 7.76 3.13 -2.55
N PHE A 35 8.38 2.03 -2.12
CA PHE A 35 8.76 1.77 -0.73
C PHE A 35 10.23 2.08 -0.44
N SER A 36 10.98 2.59 -1.42
CA SER A 36 12.40 2.90 -1.31
C SER A 36 12.60 4.41 -1.31
N GLY A 37 13.26 4.96 -0.28
CA GLY A 37 13.47 6.41 -0.14
C GLY A 37 12.86 7.03 1.11
N PHE A 38 12.43 6.20 2.07
CA PHE A 38 12.08 6.66 3.41
C PHE A 38 13.34 6.80 4.26
N ASP A 39 13.47 7.91 5.00
CA ASP A 39 14.57 8.17 5.93
C ASP A 39 14.48 7.30 7.19
N SER A 40 13.33 6.69 7.45
CA SER A 40 13.10 5.86 8.64
C SER A 40 12.05 4.79 8.44
N LEU A 41 12.26 3.66 9.14
CA LEU A 41 11.33 2.54 9.25
C LEU A 41 9.90 2.97 9.66
N SER A 42 9.80 4.00 10.50
CA SER A 42 8.52 4.54 10.97
C SER A 42 7.73 5.22 9.85
N GLU A 43 8.41 5.91 8.92
CA GLU A 43 7.77 6.54 7.77
C GLU A 43 7.29 5.49 6.76
N LEU A 44 8.11 4.45 6.50
CA LEU A 44 7.71 3.30 5.70
C LEU A 44 6.45 2.64 6.27
N GLU A 45 6.40 2.43 7.59
CA GLU A 45 5.23 1.85 8.26
C GLU A 45 3.99 2.75 8.12
N ALA A 46 4.16 4.06 8.29
CA ALA A 46 3.08 5.03 8.14
C ALA A 46 2.54 5.04 6.69
N PHE A 47 3.42 5.03 5.69
CA PHE A 47 3.06 4.98 4.28
C PHE A 47 2.34 3.66 3.93
N ALA A 48 2.85 2.54 4.41
CA ALA A 48 2.22 1.24 4.20
C ALA A 48 0.82 1.20 4.84
N LYS A 49 0.66 1.70 6.08
CA LYS A 49 -0.64 1.84 6.75
C LYS A 49 -1.58 2.79 6.01
N GLU A 50 -1.06 3.88 5.47
CA GLU A 50 -1.82 4.80 4.63
C GLU A 50 -2.32 4.10 3.37
N CYS A 51 -1.50 3.32 2.68
CA CYS A 51 -1.92 2.52 1.53
C CYS A 51 -3.11 1.59 1.86
N LEU A 52 -3.15 1.00 3.07
CA LEU A 52 -4.29 0.20 3.52
C LEU A 52 -5.54 1.05 3.75
N ARG A 53 -5.39 2.27 4.27
CA ARG A 53 -6.50 3.21 4.53
C ARG A 53 -7.03 3.86 3.25
N THR A 54 -6.18 4.24 2.32
CA THR A 54 -6.57 4.93 1.08
C THR A 54 -7.41 4.02 0.20
N ARG A 55 -7.16 2.70 0.21
CA ARG A 55 -8.04 1.75 -0.48
C ARG A 55 -9.41 1.57 0.18
N CYS A 56 -9.54 1.85 1.48
CA CYS A 56 -10.87 1.99 2.11
C CYS A 56 -11.64 3.21 1.56
N LEU A 57 -10.97 4.25 1.03
CA LEU A 57 -11.61 5.42 0.46
C LEU A 57 -12.05 5.23 -1.01
N VAL A 58 -11.28 4.46 -1.80
CA VAL A 58 -11.64 4.18 -3.21
C VAL A 58 -12.90 3.32 -3.35
N ASN A 59 -13.20 2.48 -2.35
CA ASN A 59 -14.47 1.74 -2.29
C ASN A 59 -15.66 2.59 -1.81
N LYS A 60 -15.45 3.80 -1.30
CA LYS A 60 -16.53 4.70 -0.86
C LYS A 60 -16.89 5.77 -1.91
N GLN A 61 -15.97 6.11 -2.81
CA GLN A 61 -16.24 7.08 -3.88
C GLN A 61 -16.82 6.46 -5.17
N LYS A 62 -16.60 5.18 -5.45
CA LYS A 62 -17.18 4.52 -6.64
C LYS A 62 -18.70 4.32 -6.62
N LYS A 63 -19.41 4.75 -5.55
CA LYS A 63 -20.88 4.76 -5.48
C LYS A 63 -21.52 6.15 -5.65
N ARG A 64 -20.76 7.23 -5.85
CA ARG A 64 -21.34 8.58 -6.06
C ARG A 64 -21.15 9.17 -7.45
N ASP A 65 -20.30 8.61 -8.31
CA ASP A 65 -20.03 9.19 -9.64
C ASP A 65 -20.72 8.41 -10.80
N LYS A 66 -22.03 8.17 -10.66
CA LYS A 66 -22.87 7.68 -11.79
C LYS A 66 -24.18 8.47 -11.93
N ARG A 67 -24.27 9.66 -11.35
CA ARG A 67 -25.46 10.54 -11.48
C ARG A 67 -25.06 11.96 -11.86
N GLN A 68 -24.23 12.15 -12.88
CA GLN A 68 -24.04 13.48 -13.48
C GLN A 68 -23.41 13.45 -14.88
N ARG A 69 -23.97 12.63 -15.77
CA ARG A 69 -24.00 12.84 -17.23
C ARG A 69 -25.33 12.19 -17.65
N GLY A 70 -26.39 12.97 -17.85
CA GLY A 70 -26.60 13.79 -19.03
C GLY A 70 -27.70 13.07 -19.81
#